data_AF-A0A6P2BCM3-F1
#
_entry.id   AF-A0A6P2BCM3-F1
#
_cell.length_a   1.000
_cell.length_b   1.000
_cell.length_c   1.000
_cell.angle_alpha   90.00
_cell.angle_beta   90.00
_cell.angle_gamma   90.00
#
_symmetry.space_group_name_H-M   'P 1'
#
loop_
_entity.id
_entity.type
_entity.pdbx_description
1 polymer ?
#
loop_
_entity_poly.entity_id
_entity_poly.type
_entity_poly.pdbx_seq_one_letter_code
_entity_poly.pdbx_strand_id
1 'polypeptide(L)'
;MDIDQAVTSPAIVFETPEQVLTAQELTDGQRCSILRQWSYDLRELLVATDENMASAGASDVHGDMLKRVDSLLRELESETPAPTMQGGV
;
A
#
# COMPACT_ATOMS: atom_id res chain seq x y z
N MET A 1 9.36 -1.77 15.61
CA MET A 1 9.37 -1.09 14.30
C MET A 1 8.93 0.35 14.48
N ASP A 2 9.51 1.31 13.75
CA ASP A 2 9.07 2.71 13.78
C ASP A 2 7.83 2.90 12.91
N ILE A 3 6.66 2.99 13.55
CA ILE A 3 5.36 3.08 12.86
C ILE A 3 5.27 4.35 12.01
N ASP A 4 5.81 5.47 12.50
CA ASP A 4 5.84 6.73 11.77
C ASP A 4 6.62 6.60 10.46
N GLN A 5 7.82 6.00 10.53
CA GLN A 5 8.63 5.71 9.34
C GLN A 5 7.93 4.74 8.39
N ALA A 6 7.20 3.76 8.90
CA ALA A 6 6.45 2.83 8.07
C ALA A 6 5.29 3.48 7.32
N VAL A 7 4.64 4.48 7.93
CA VAL A 7 3.56 5.24 7.29
C VAL A 7 4.11 6.23 6.27
N THR A 8 5.30 6.80 6.50
CA THR A 8 5.93 7.75 5.56
C THR A 8 6.66 7.04 4.43
N SER A 9 7.39 5.99 4.72
CA SER A 9 8.27 5.29 3.77
C SER A 9 8.16 3.78 3.95
N PRO A 10 7.02 3.19 3.54
CA PRO A 10 6.73 1.77 3.78
C PRO A 10 7.74 0.86 3.09
N ALA A 11 8.21 1.20 1.89
CA ALA A 11 9.20 0.43 1.14
C ALA A 11 10.61 0.40 1.77
N ILE A 12 10.90 1.27 2.75
CA ILE A 12 12.15 1.24 3.52
C ILE A 12 12.05 0.26 4.68
N VAL A 13 10.87 0.18 5.30
CA VAL A 13 10.62 -0.65 6.48
C VAL A 13 10.27 -2.09 6.08
N PHE A 14 9.61 -2.25 4.94
CA PHE A 14 9.11 -3.52 4.45
C PHE A 14 9.65 -3.82 3.06
N GLU A 15 10.02 -5.08 2.84
CA GLU A 15 10.47 -5.55 1.53
C GLU A 15 9.29 -5.88 0.63
N THR A 16 8.17 -6.31 1.20
CA THR A 16 6.95 -6.65 0.46
C THR A 16 5.71 -6.11 1.15
N PRO A 17 4.64 -5.77 0.39
CA PRO A 17 3.40 -5.29 0.97
C PRO A 17 2.68 -6.35 1.82
N GLU A 18 2.96 -7.64 1.59
CA GLU A 18 2.47 -8.76 2.39
C GLU A 18 3.00 -8.71 3.84
N GLN A 19 4.21 -8.16 4.05
CA GLN A 19 4.76 -7.97 5.41
C GLN A 19 3.93 -6.99 6.24
N VAL A 20 3.29 -6.00 5.60
CA VAL A 20 2.40 -5.05 6.29
C VAL A 20 1.20 -5.76 6.90
N LEU A 21 0.63 -6.74 6.18
CA LEU A 21 -0.51 -7.53 6.69
C LEU A 21 -0.12 -8.48 7.80
N THR A 22 1.07 -9.09 7.72
CA THR A 22 1.56 -10.03 8.73
C THR A 22 2.15 -9.35 9.96
N ALA A 23 2.40 -8.04 9.91
CA ALA A 23 2.85 -7.24 11.04
C ALA A 23 1.74 -7.13 12.10
N GLN A 24 1.87 -7.90 13.18
CA GLN A 24 0.96 -7.90 14.33
C GLN A 24 1.04 -6.59 15.15
N GLU A 25 2.11 -5.82 15.01
CA GLU A 25 2.27 -4.52 15.66
C GLU A 25 1.36 -3.44 15.06
N LEU A 26 0.82 -3.67 13.85
CA LEU A 26 -0.05 -2.74 13.14
C LEU A 26 -1.53 -3.04 13.37
N THR A 27 -2.32 -1.98 13.50
CA THR A 27 -3.79 -2.08 13.41
C THR A 27 -4.23 -2.04 11.94
N ASP A 28 -5.44 -2.53 11.64
CA ASP A 28 -5.96 -2.53 10.26
C ASP A 28 -6.00 -1.14 9.62
N GLY A 29 -6.30 -0.11 10.41
CA GLY A 29 -6.23 1.29 9.95
C GLY A 29 -4.80 1.74 9.61
N GLN A 30 -3.80 1.29 10.36
CA GLN A 30 -2.39 1.58 10.07
C GLN A 30 -1.90 0.80 8.85
N ARG A 31 -2.25 -0.49 8.74
CA ARG A 31 -1.96 -1.31 7.56
C ARG A 31 -2.50 -0.67 6.28
N CYS A 32 -3.76 -0.20 6.33
CA CYS A 32 -4.39 0.51 5.21
C CYS A 32 -3.64 1.81 4.88
N SER A 33 -3.27 2.61 5.89
CA SER A 33 -2.51 3.85 5.68
C SER A 33 -1.14 3.61 5.04
N ILE A 34 -0.42 2.59 5.50
CA ILE A 34 0.89 2.17 4.99
C ILE A 34 0.78 1.69 3.55
N LEU A 35 -0.17 0.79 3.25
CA LEU A 35 -0.41 0.30 1.89
C LEU A 35 -0.86 1.41 0.93
N ARG A 36 -1.68 2.37 1.38
CA ARG A 36 -2.06 3.54 0.57
C ARG A 36 -0.84 4.40 0.23
N GLN A 37 0.01 4.70 1.21
CA GLN A 37 1.24 5.45 0.96
C GLN A 37 2.13 4.71 -0.03
N TRP A 38 2.27 3.39 0.14
CA TRP A 38 3.09 2.57 -0.75
C TRP A 38 2.58 2.62 -2.20
N SER A 39 1.26 2.52 -2.39
CA SER A 39 0.63 2.65 -3.71
C SER A 39 0.93 4.01 -4.36
N TYR A 40 0.87 5.08 -3.57
CA TYR A 40 1.19 6.42 -4.03
C TYR A 40 2.66 6.54 -4.48
N ASP A 41 3.59 6.08 -3.64
CA ASP A 41 5.03 6.12 -3.92
C ASP A 41 5.39 5.33 -5.19
N LEU A 42 4.85 4.12 -5.35
CA LEU A 42 5.02 3.31 -6.56
C LEU A 42 4.47 3.99 -7.81
N ARG A 43 3.34 4.70 -7.69
CA ARG A 43 2.77 5.46 -8.81
C ARG A 43 3.66 6.64 -9.18
N GLU A 44 4.24 7.34 -8.21
CA GLU A 44 5.21 8.41 -8.49
C GLU A 44 6.47 7.87 -9.16
N LEU A 45 6.98 6.71 -8.73
CA LEU A 45 8.11 6.03 -9.37
C LEU A 45 7.79 5.63 -10.83
N LEU A 46 6.57 5.12 -11.08
CA LEU A 46 6.11 4.78 -12.42
C LEU A 46 5.93 6.02 -13.31
N VAL A 47 5.35 7.11 -12.80
CA VAL A 47 5.21 8.38 -13.52
C VAL A 47 6.58 8.98 -13.86
N ALA A 48 7.52 8.97 -12.91
CA ALA A 48 8.89 9.42 -13.14
C ALA A 48 9.62 8.57 -14.19
N THR A 49 9.26 7.28 -14.31
CA THR A 49 9.79 6.38 -15.34
C THR A 49 9.15 6.65 -16.71
N ASP A 50 7.86 6.97 -16.76
CA ASP A 50 7.08 7.22 -17.98
C ASP A 50 7.51 8.51 -18.70
N GLU A 51 7.91 9.56 -17.98
CA GLU A 51 8.37 10.82 -18.59
C GLU A 51 9.79 10.76 -19.17
N ASN A 52 10.65 9.83 -18.75
CA ASN A 52 12.07 9.87 -19.13
C ASN A 52 12.57 8.76 -20.06
N MET A 53 11.97 7.56 -20.10
CA MET A 53 12.27 6.56 -21.15
C MET A 53 11.45 5.30 -20.90
N ALA A 54 10.71 4.85 -21.92
CA ALA A 54 10.10 3.54 -22.01
C ALA A 54 11.14 2.42 -21.95
N SER A 55 11.67 2.12 -20.77
CA SER A 55 12.48 0.94 -20.50
C SER A 55 11.56 -0.13 -19.94
N ALA A 56 11.22 -1.08 -20.82
CA ALA A 56 10.24 -2.16 -20.65
C ALA A 56 10.63 -3.23 -19.61
N GLY A 57 11.19 -2.84 -18.47
CA GLY A 57 11.52 -3.77 -17.38
C GLY A 57 11.43 -3.18 -15.97
N ALA A 58 11.71 -1.88 -15.78
CA ALA A 58 11.54 -1.22 -14.47
C ALA A 58 10.08 -0.84 -14.19
N SER A 59 9.31 -0.57 -15.25
CA SER A 59 7.87 -0.33 -15.16
C SER A 59 7.12 -1.62 -14.77
N ASP A 60 7.61 -2.79 -15.21
CA ASP A 60 6.99 -4.08 -14.92
C ASP A 60 7.08 -4.45 -13.43
N VAL A 61 8.26 -4.34 -12.82
CA VAL A 61 8.44 -4.69 -11.39
C VAL A 61 7.64 -3.78 -10.47
N HIS A 62 7.72 -2.46 -10.66
CA HIS A 62 6.94 -1.51 -9.84
C HIS A 62 5.44 -1.60 -10.14
N GLY A 63 5.06 -1.86 -11.40
CA GLY A 63 3.67 -2.07 -11.80
C GLY A 63 3.06 -3.33 -11.18
N ASP A 64 3.80 -4.45 -11.14
CA ASP A 64 3.36 -5.66 -10.47
C ASP A 64 3.28 -5.48 -8.96
N MET A 65 4.22 -4.76 -8.35
CA MET A 65 4.15 -4.42 -6.94
C MET A 65 2.93 -3.53 -6.63
N LEU A 66 2.64 -2.53 -7.48
CA LEU A 66 1.48 -1.66 -7.34
C LEU A 66 0.17 -2.45 -7.39
N LYS A 67 0.03 -3.38 -8.36
CA LYS A 67 -1.14 -4.27 -8.45
C LYS A 67 -1.32 -5.11 -7.19
N ARG A 68 -0.22 -5.62 -6.61
CA ARG A 68 -0.27 -6.37 -5.35
C ARG A 68 -0.73 -5.48 -4.20
N VAL A 69 -0.14 -4.30 -4.03
CA VAL A 69 -0.54 -3.34 -2.98
C VAL A 69 -2.03 -3.01 -3.09
N ASP A 70 -2.51 -2.69 -4.29
CA ASP A 70 -3.92 -2.35 -4.54
C ASP A 70 -4.86 -3.52 -4.22
N SER A 71 -4.47 -4.74 -4.60
CA SER A 71 -5.20 -5.97 -4.25
C SER A 71 -5.29 -6.16 -2.74
N LEU A 72 -4.17 -6.02 -2.02
CA LEU A 72 -4.13 -6.17 -0.56
C LEU A 72 -4.94 -5.08 0.14
N LEU A 73 -4.92 -3.85 -0.38
CA LEU A 73 -5.72 -2.75 0.14
C LEU A 73 -7.21 -3.04 0.02
N ARG A 74 -7.63 -3.50 -1.17
CA ARG A 74 -9.01 -3.87 -1.49
C ARG A 74 -9.53 -4.96 -0.56
N GLU A 75 -8.73 -6.00 -0.31
CA GLU A 75 -9.07 -7.08 0.61
C GLU A 75 -9.20 -6.54 2.04
N LEU A 76 -8.21 -5.79 2.51
CA LEU A 76 -8.21 -5.22 3.86
C LEU A 76 -9.41 -4.28 4.11
N GLU A 77 -9.73 -3.42 3.14
CA GLU A 77 -10.91 -2.53 3.19
C GLU A 77 -12.23 -3.30 3.13
N SER A 78 -12.25 -4.47 2.48
CA SER A 78 -13.41 -5.37 2.48
C SER A 78 -13.54 -6.14 3.80
N GLU A 79 -12.43 -6.45 4.46
CA GLU A 79 -12.37 -7.17 5.74
C GLU A 79 -12.67 -6.28 6.94
N THR A 80 -12.36 -4.98 6.86
CA THR A 80 -12.87 -3.98 7.82
C THR A 80 -14.26 -3.55 7.37
N PRO A 81 -15.37 -4.17 7.84
CA PRO A 81 -16.67 -3.64 7.55
C PRO A 81 -16.70 -2.19 8.05
N ALA A 82 -17.03 -1.26 7.16
CA ALA A 82 -17.35 0.11 7.52
C ALA A 82 -18.21 0.06 8.80
N PRO A 83 -17.86 0.79 9.87
CA PRO A 83 -18.55 0.67 11.14
C PRO A 83 -20.02 0.91 10.88
N THR A 84 -20.79 -0.17 10.95
CA THR A 84 -22.24 -0.16 10.84
C THR A 84 -22.77 0.47 12.12
N MET A 85 -22.84 1.79 12.13
CA MET A 85 -23.65 2.56 13.07
C MET A 85 -24.48 3.53 12.21
N GLN A 86 -25.62 3.07 11.69
CA GLN A 86 -26.92 3.07 12.36
C GLN A 86 -27.51 4.49 12.48
N GLY A 87 -28.43 4.79 11.57
CA GLY A 87 -29.52 5.71 11.80
C GLY A 87 -30.82 4.96 11.56
N GLY A 88 -31.21 4.13 12.53
CA GLY A 88 -32.62 3.77 12.68
C GLY A 88 -33.27 4.88 13.49
N VAL A 89 -34.20 5.61 12.88
CA VAL A 89 -35.57 5.98 13.32
C VAL A 89 -36.25 6.78 12.22
#